data_AF-A0A925JPB4-F1
#
_entry.id   AF-A0A925JPB4-F1
#
_cell.length_a   1.000
_cell.length_b   1.000
_cell.length_c   1.000
_cell.angle_alpha   90.00
_cell.angle_beta   90.00
_cell.angle_gamma   90.00
#
_symmetry.space_group_name_H-M   'P 1'
#
loop_
_entity.id
_entity.type
_entity.pdbx_description
1 polymer ?
#
loop_
_entity_poly.entity_id
_entity_poly.type
_entity_poly.pdbx_seq_one_letter_code
_entity_poly.pdbx_strand_id
1 'polypeptide(L)'
;MSSSNARTQERELTFEEVDAQIQNADLSEFENQDDANAQSLDLAAQLKKVCSVYKVVKPILSLVGNAPFLPSSWKSAVKTFNSVMSTICV
;
A
#
# COMPACT_ATOMS: atom_id res chain seq x y z
N MET A 1 10.41 24.93 29.31
CA MET A 1 9.27 24.00 29.14
C MET A 1 9.53 23.23 27.86
N SER A 2 10.06 22.02 27.96
CA SER A 2 10.41 21.17 26.82
C SER A 2 9.20 20.30 26.48
N SER A 3 8.58 20.54 25.32
CA SER A 3 7.52 19.68 24.80
C SER A 3 8.15 18.49 24.06
N SER A 4 7.96 17.30 24.59
CA SER A 4 8.35 16.02 23.98
C SER A 4 7.50 15.74 22.74
N ASN A 5 8.13 15.73 21.56
CA ASN A 5 7.55 15.22 20.32
C ASN A 5 7.54 13.67 20.36
N ALA A 6 6.40 13.06 20.68
CA ALA A 6 6.19 11.64 20.49
C ALA A 6 6.00 11.37 18.98
N ARG A 7 7.10 11.06 18.29
CA ARG A 7 7.02 10.42 16.97
C ARG A 7 6.57 8.98 17.20
N THR A 8 5.35 8.66 16.79
CA THR A 8 4.89 7.27 16.64
C THR A 8 5.85 6.58 15.68
N GLN A 9 6.76 5.75 16.20
CA GLN A 9 7.57 4.87 15.37
C GLN A 9 6.63 3.81 14.81
N GLU A 10 6.21 3.98 13.55
CA GLU A 10 5.64 2.89 12.78
C GLU A 10 6.72 1.80 12.68
N ARG A 11 6.52 0.68 13.38
CA ARG A 11 7.44 -0.46 13.36
C ARG A 11 7.58 -0.97 11.92
N GLU A 12 8.81 -1.09 11.42
CA GLU A 12 9.07 -1.80 10.17
C GLU A 12 8.76 -3.30 10.35
N LEU A 13 7.89 -3.84 9.50
CA LEU A 13 7.50 -5.26 9.50
C LEU A 13 8.62 -6.11 8.90
N THR A 14 8.79 -7.36 9.34
CA THR A 14 9.73 -8.31 8.70
C THR A 14 9.14 -8.88 7.41
N PHE A 15 9.99 -9.53 6.60
CA PHE A 15 9.53 -10.19 5.37
C PHE A 15 8.48 -11.27 5.67
N GLU A 16 8.68 -12.06 6.72
CA GLU A 16 7.78 -13.13 7.15
C GLU A 16 6.42 -12.57 7.63
N GLU A 17 6.43 -11.43 8.33
CA GLU A 17 5.19 -10.76 8.75
C GLU A 17 4.40 -10.22 7.56
N VAL A 18 5.10 -9.76 6.51
CA VAL A 18 4.46 -9.31 5.27
C VAL A 18 3.97 -10.48 4.42
N ASP A 19 4.75 -11.55 4.26
CA ASP A 19 4.34 -12.77 3.55
C ASP A 19 3.08 -13.39 4.19
N ALA A 20 3.03 -13.46 5.52
CA ALA A 20 1.84 -13.91 6.23
C ALA A 20 0.62 -13.00 5.97
N GLN A 21 0.80 -11.67 5.88
CA GLN A 21 -0.32 -10.77 5.54
C GLN A 21 -0.83 -10.97 4.12
N ILE A 22 0.04 -11.28 3.16
CA ILE A 22 -0.35 -11.55 1.76
C ILE A 22 -1.07 -12.88 1.65
N GLN A 23 -0.52 -13.94 2.23
CA GLN A 23 -1.12 -15.28 2.16
C GLN A 23 -2.51 -15.32 2.82
N ASN A 24 -2.72 -14.48 3.85
CA ASN A 24 -4.03 -14.31 4.48
C ASN A 24 -4.91 -13.27 3.77
N ALA A 25 -4.38 -12.49 2.85
CA ALA A 25 -5.17 -11.56 2.06
C ALA A 25 -5.77 -12.31 0.87
N ASP A 26 -7.10 -12.38 0.83
CA ASP A 26 -7.79 -12.87 -0.35
C ASP A 26 -7.71 -11.82 -1.47
N LEU A 27 -6.67 -11.93 -2.29
CA LEU A 27 -6.46 -11.07 -3.46
C LEU A 27 -7.28 -11.54 -4.67
N SER A 28 -7.86 -12.75 -4.63
CA SER A 28 -8.59 -13.35 -5.74
C SER A 28 -9.91 -12.63 -6.04
N GLU A 29 -10.47 -11.94 -5.03
CA GLU A 29 -11.62 -11.04 -5.16
C GLU A 29 -11.31 -9.81 -6.04
N PHE A 30 -10.03 -9.44 -6.19
CA PHE A 30 -9.59 -8.28 -6.98
C PHE A 30 -9.04 -8.66 -8.37
N GLU A 31 -8.54 -9.89 -8.55
CA GLU A 31 -7.98 -10.36 -9.82
C GLU A 31 -9.04 -10.69 -10.89
N ASN A 32 -10.26 -11.05 -10.48
CA ASN A 32 -11.31 -11.53 -11.39
C ASN A 32 -12.35 -10.46 -11.80
N GLN A 33 -12.16 -9.20 -11.40
CA GLN A 33 -13.07 -8.10 -11.78
C GLN A 33 -12.53 -7.32 -13.00
N ASP A 34 -12.23 -8.04 -14.09
CA ASP A 34 -12.28 -7.49 -15.45
C ASP A 34 -13.75 -7.24 -15.83
N ASP A 35 -14.46 -6.44 -15.02
CA ASP A 35 -15.79 -5.99 -15.38
C ASP A 35 -15.63 -4.94 -16.48
N ALA A 36 -15.74 -5.41 -17.71
CA ALA A 36 -15.97 -4.66 -18.94
C ALA A 36 -17.22 -3.73 -18.90
N ASN A 37 -17.77 -3.48 -17.70
CA ASN A 37 -18.88 -2.61 -17.34
C ASN A 37 -18.48 -1.51 -16.34
N ALA A 38 -17.22 -1.05 -16.33
CA ALA A 38 -16.79 0.15 -15.61
C ALA A 38 -17.39 1.48 -16.15
N GLN A 39 -18.62 1.45 -16.67
CA GLN A 39 -19.43 2.61 -17.02
C GLN A 39 -20.20 3.18 -15.82
N SER A 40 -20.03 2.65 -14.61
CA SER A 40 -20.57 3.29 -13.42
C SER A 40 -19.66 4.46 -13.00
N LEU A 41 -20.20 5.68 -13.16
CA LEU A 41 -19.62 6.98 -12.83
C LEU A 41 -19.30 7.20 -11.33
N ASP A 42 -19.34 6.15 -10.51
CA ASP A 42 -19.08 6.28 -9.07
C ASP A 42 -17.58 6.14 -8.77
N LEU A 43 -16.87 7.25 -9.01
CA LEU A 43 -15.47 7.42 -8.66
C LEU A 43 -15.21 7.11 -7.18
N ALA A 44 -16.17 7.37 -6.28
CA ALA A 44 -15.99 7.13 -4.86
C ALA A 44 -15.98 5.63 -4.53
N ALA A 45 -16.84 4.83 -5.17
CA ALA A 45 -16.81 3.38 -5.04
C ALA A 45 -15.51 2.77 -5.59
N GLN A 46 -15.02 3.25 -6.74
CA GLN A 46 -13.75 2.79 -7.32
C GLN A 46 -12.56 3.16 -6.43
N LEU A 47 -12.53 4.39 -5.90
CA LEU A 47 -11.50 4.82 -4.95
C LEU A 47 -11.50 3.96 -3.68
N LYS A 48 -12.67 3.62 -3.12
CA LYS A 48 -12.76 2.71 -1.97
C LYS A 48 -12.13 1.36 -2.27
N LYS A 49 -12.40 0.77 -3.44
CA LYS A 49 -11.79 -0.50 -3.87
C LYS A 49 -10.26 -0.39 -3.95
N VAL A 50 -9.76 0.62 -4.66
CA VAL A 50 -8.32 0.88 -4.80
C VAL A 50 -7.66 1.04 -3.43
N CYS A 51 -8.30 1.77 -2.52
CA CYS A 51 -7.77 1.99 -1.18
C CYS A 51 -7.78 0.75 -0.29
N SER A 52 -8.78 -0.14 -0.44
CA SER A 52 -8.79 -1.44 0.23
C SER A 52 -7.62 -2.31 -0.22
N VAL A 53 -7.38 -2.40 -1.53
CA VAL A 53 -6.21 -3.13 -2.07
C VAL A 53 -4.91 -2.49 -1.60
N TYR A 54 -4.80 -1.16 -1.67
CA TYR A 54 -3.61 -0.44 -1.26
C TYR A 54 -3.23 -0.73 0.21
N LYS A 55 -4.20 -0.79 1.12
CA LYS A 55 -3.96 -1.11 2.53
C LYS A 55 -3.31 -2.49 2.72
N VAL A 56 -3.73 -3.47 1.92
CA VAL A 56 -3.16 -4.83 1.94
C VAL A 56 -1.75 -4.85 1.37
N VAL A 57 -1.48 -4.16 0.26
CA VAL A 57 -0.17 -4.23 -0.42
C VAL A 57 0.86 -3.22 0.10
N LYS A 58 0.44 -2.18 0.83
CA LYS A 58 1.31 -1.12 1.37
C LYS A 58 2.52 -1.67 2.14
N PRO A 59 2.41 -2.68 3.03
CA PRO A 59 3.55 -3.27 3.72
C PRO A 59 4.64 -3.79 2.77
N ILE A 60 4.24 -4.45 1.68
CA ILE A 60 5.13 -4.97 0.64
C ILE A 60 5.84 -3.81 -0.06
N LEU A 61 5.08 -2.80 -0.46
CA LEU A 61 5.63 -1.64 -1.15
C LEU A 61 6.64 -0.90 -0.24
N SER A 62 6.38 -0.84 1.07
CA SER A 62 7.35 -0.31 2.03
C SER A 62 8.63 -1.15 2.09
N LEU A 63 8.53 -2.50 2.13
CA LEU A 63 9.69 -3.38 2.08
C LEU A 63 10.49 -3.22 0.78
N VAL A 64 9.82 -3.21 -0.37
CA VAL A 64 10.43 -3.00 -1.69
C VAL A 64 11.11 -1.63 -1.75
N GLY A 65 10.47 -0.58 -1.22
CA GLY A 65 11.05 0.76 -1.14
C GLY A 65 12.36 0.83 -0.32
N ASN A 66 12.56 -0.10 0.62
CA ASN A 66 13.73 -0.14 1.49
C ASN A 66 14.71 -1.29 1.17
N ALA A 67 14.42 -2.13 0.18
CA ALA A 67 15.25 -3.29 -0.12
C ALA A 67 16.67 -2.89 -0.61
N PRO A 68 17.73 -3.46 -0.03
CA PRO A 68 19.11 -3.06 -0.34
C PRO A 68 19.52 -3.42 -1.78
N PHE A 69 18.97 -4.48 -2.36
CA PHE A 69 19.34 -5.00 -3.67
C PHE A 69 18.59 -4.36 -4.85
N LEU A 70 17.63 -3.46 -4.59
CA LEU A 70 16.87 -2.80 -5.65
C LEU A 70 17.54 -1.49 -6.12
N PRO A 71 17.46 -1.17 -7.43
CA PRO A 71 17.93 0.10 -7.96
C PRO A 71 17.32 1.29 -7.24
N SER A 72 18.09 2.37 -7.08
CA SER A 72 17.63 3.60 -6.40
C SER A 72 16.40 4.23 -7.05
N SER A 73 16.30 4.17 -8.37
CA SER A 73 15.15 4.67 -9.14
C SER A 73 13.86 3.92 -8.80
N TRP A 74 13.94 2.60 -8.63
CA TRP A 74 12.79 1.76 -8.27
C TRP A 74 12.31 2.07 -6.86
N LYS A 75 13.24 2.16 -5.90
CA LYS A 75 12.92 2.56 -4.53
C LYS A 75 12.26 3.93 -4.47
N SER A 76 12.76 4.88 -5.25
CA SER A 76 12.18 6.23 -5.34
C SER A 76 10.76 6.20 -5.92
N ALA A 77 10.53 5.45 -6.99
CA ALA A 77 9.21 5.28 -7.59
C ALA A 77 8.20 4.69 -6.59
N VAL A 78 8.58 3.62 -5.88
CA VAL A 78 7.72 2.97 -4.88
C VAL A 78 7.42 3.89 -3.69
N LYS A 79 8.42 4.62 -3.19
CA LYS A 79 8.21 5.62 -2.13
C LYS A 79 7.28 6.75 -2.57
N THR A 80 7.43 7.22 -3.79
CA THR A 80 6.58 8.27 -4.37
C THR A 80 5.15 7.78 -4.52
N PHE A 81 4.95 6.58 -5.06
CA PHE A 81 3.65 5.93 -5.16
C PHE A 81 2.98 5.77 -3.79
N ASN A 82 3.71 5.26 -2.79
CA ASN A 82 3.21 5.13 -1.43
C ASN A 82 2.78 6.46 -0.81
N SER A 83 3.51 7.54 -1.07
CA SER A 83 3.18 8.89 -0.59
C SER A 83 1.87 9.40 -1.20
N VAL A 84 1.70 9.24 -2.52
CA VAL A 84 0.48 9.64 -3.24
C VAL A 84 -0.70 8.82 -2.75
N MET A 85 -0.57 7.49 -2.69
CA MET A 85 -1.65 6.62 -2.25
C MET A 85 -2.04 6.85 -0.79
N SER A 86 -1.09 7.15 0.09
CA SER A 86 -1.40 7.51 1.49
C SER A 86 -2.13 8.85 1.61
N THR A 87 -2.03 9.73 0.61
CA THR A 87 -2.79 10.99 0.56
C THR A 87 -4.22 10.76 0.06
N ILE A 88 -4.42 9.81 -0.84
CA ILE A 88 -5.72 9.48 -1.45
C ILE A 88 -6.54 8.57 -0.55
N CYS A 89 -5.89 7.62 0.14
CA CYS A 89 -6.52 6.50 0.85
C CYS A 89 -6.53 6.64 2.39
N VAL A 90 -6.57 7.89 2.88
CA VAL A 90 -6.64 8.24 4.31
C VAL A 90 -7.79 7.51 5.01
#